data_AF-A0A957Y5U6-F1
#
_entry.id   AF-A0A957Y5U6-F1
#
_cell.length_a   1.000
_cell.length_b   1.000
_cell.length_c   1.000
_cell.angle_alpha   90.00
_cell.angle_beta   90.00
_cell.angle_gamma   90.00
#
_symmetry.space_group_name_H-M   'P 1'
#
loop_
_entity.id
_entity.type
_entity.pdbx_description
1 polymer ?
#
loop_
_entity_poly.entity_id
_entity_poly.type
_entity_poly.pdbx_seq_one_letter_code
_entity_poly.pdbx_strand_id
1 'polypeptide(L)'
;IPQISAALTGADDDALAARGELDPCAEAAADIARTLVDEPPLSLKDGGVIRYGVSPELDELVDIGREGKGVIARLEATERQKTGITSLKIRYNRVFGYYIEVTKANVHLVPESYLRKQTLVNSERYITPELKEWEARILGADERRHELEYELFTELRTRIAAFGERLKALARRLAEL
;
A
#
# COMPACT_ATOMS: atom_id res chain seq x y z
N ILE A 1 0.78 -2.02 -28.49
CA ILE A 1 1.58 -1.41 -29.59
C ILE A 1 2.20 -2.45 -30.52
N PRO A 2 2.93 -3.49 -30.03
CA PRO A 2 3.55 -4.47 -30.93
C PRO A 2 2.56 -5.18 -31.86
N GLN A 3 1.37 -5.54 -31.35
CA GLN A 3 0.30 -6.13 -32.14
C GLN A 3 -0.25 -5.18 -33.22
N ILE A 4 -0.35 -3.88 -32.91
CA ILE A 4 -0.82 -2.86 -33.87
C ILE A 4 0.23 -2.66 -34.96
N SER A 5 1.51 -2.54 -34.58
CA SER A 5 2.60 -2.43 -35.55
C SER A 5 2.64 -3.64 -36.49
N ALA A 6 2.53 -4.87 -35.96
CA ALA A 6 2.46 -6.08 -36.78
C ALA A 6 1.25 -6.10 -37.74
N ALA A 7 0.09 -5.62 -37.30
CA ALA A 7 -1.10 -5.52 -38.14
C ALA A 7 -0.95 -4.46 -39.26
N LEU A 8 -0.28 -3.34 -38.98
CA LEU A 8 -0.01 -2.30 -39.98
C LEU A 8 0.94 -2.79 -41.07
N THR A 9 2.01 -3.50 -40.70
CA THR A 9 2.98 -4.03 -41.66
C THR A 9 2.39 -5.14 -42.54
N GLY A 10 1.36 -5.85 -42.05
CA GLY A 10 0.67 -6.90 -42.80
C GLY A 10 -0.56 -6.44 -43.59
N ALA A 11 -0.81 -5.12 -43.69
CA ALA A 11 -1.96 -4.60 -44.41
C ALA A 11 -1.73 -4.59 -45.93
N ASP A 12 -2.78 -4.93 -46.69
CA ASP A 12 -2.77 -4.89 -48.18
C ASP A 12 -2.84 -3.47 -48.76
N ASP A 13 -2.99 -2.45 -47.91
CA ASP A 13 -3.02 -1.03 -48.31
C ASP A 13 -1.65 -0.38 -48.10
N ASP A 14 -1.02 0.06 -49.19
CA ASP A 14 0.33 0.66 -49.18
C ASP A 14 0.42 1.93 -48.31
N ALA A 15 -0.67 2.71 -48.21
CA ALA A 15 -0.69 3.92 -47.40
C ALA A 15 -0.78 3.58 -45.90
N LEU A 16 -1.44 2.49 -45.55
CA LEU A 16 -1.50 1.97 -44.18
C LEU A 16 -0.20 1.25 -43.78
N ALA A 17 0.38 0.47 -44.70
CA ALA A 17 1.66 -0.19 -44.50
C ALA A 17 2.82 0.81 -44.33
N ALA A 18 2.79 1.93 -45.07
CA ALA A 18 3.77 3.02 -44.95
C ALA A 18 3.73 3.75 -43.59
N ARG A 19 2.68 3.54 -42.77
CA ARG A 19 2.60 4.05 -41.39
C ARG A 19 3.28 3.14 -40.36
N GLY A 20 3.86 2.02 -40.79
CA GLY A 20 4.24 0.84 -40.00
C GLY A 20 5.30 1.00 -38.90
N GLU A 21 5.88 2.17 -38.70
CA GLU A 21 6.81 2.41 -37.59
C GLU A 21 6.13 3.19 -36.46
N LEU A 22 5.72 2.44 -35.44
CA LEU A 22 5.28 2.98 -34.16
C LEU A 22 6.41 2.77 -33.15
N ASP A 23 6.91 3.84 -32.54
CA ASP A 23 7.82 3.74 -31.39
C ASP A 23 7.04 3.28 -30.16
N PRO A 24 7.24 2.05 -29.65
CA PRO A 24 6.46 1.53 -28.54
C PRO A 24 6.81 2.16 -27.19
N CYS A 25 7.88 2.97 -27.11
CA CYS A 25 8.43 3.46 -25.85
C CYS A 25 8.63 2.30 -24.84
N ALA A 26 9.20 1.18 -25.31
CA ALA A 26 9.28 -0.07 -24.55
C ALA A 26 10.04 0.09 -23.23
N GLU A 27 11.01 1.01 -23.19
CA GLU A 27 11.79 1.36 -22.01
C GLU A 27 10.91 1.98 -20.92
N ALA A 28 10.01 2.89 -21.31
CA ALA A 28 9.05 3.51 -20.38
C ALA A 28 8.05 2.46 -19.85
N ALA A 29 7.54 1.60 -20.73
CA ALA A 29 6.64 0.52 -20.34
C ALA A 29 7.32 -0.47 -19.38
N ALA A 30 8.57 -0.84 -19.65
CA ALA A 30 9.35 -1.73 -18.80
C ALA A 30 9.66 -1.11 -17.43
N ASP A 31 9.99 0.18 -17.38
CA ASP A 31 10.26 0.87 -16.11
C ASP A 31 8.98 0.95 -15.24
N ILE A 32 7.83 1.27 -15.85
CA ILE A 32 6.53 1.24 -15.17
C ILE A 32 6.22 -0.16 -14.64
N ALA A 33 6.34 -1.20 -15.48
CA ALA A 33 6.00 -2.57 -15.11
C ALA A 33 6.89 -3.12 -13.98
N ARG A 34 8.17 -2.73 -13.97
CA ARG A 34 9.13 -3.13 -12.93
C ARG A 34 8.89 -2.39 -11.61
N THR A 35 8.44 -1.13 -11.67
CA THR A 35 8.30 -0.29 -10.46
C THR A 35 6.92 -0.37 -9.82
N LEU A 36 5.84 -0.41 -10.60
CA LEU A 36 4.48 -0.41 -10.08
C LEU A 36 3.91 -1.82 -9.97
N VAL A 37 3.03 -2.03 -9.01
CA VAL A 37 2.15 -3.22 -8.97
C VAL A 37 1.20 -3.21 -10.16
N ASP A 38 0.64 -4.38 -10.51
CA ASP A 38 -0.21 -4.53 -11.71
C ASP A 38 -1.53 -3.76 -11.60
N GLU A 39 -2.09 -3.69 -10.40
CA GLU A 39 -3.30 -2.94 -10.08
C GLU A 39 -3.00 -1.94 -8.95
N PRO A 40 -2.41 -0.77 -9.27
CA PRO A 40 -2.07 0.20 -8.25
C PRO A 40 -3.34 0.84 -7.66
N PRO A 41 -3.35 1.16 -6.35
CA PRO A 41 -4.44 1.90 -5.73
C PRO A 41 -4.69 3.27 -6.39
N LEU A 42 -5.93 3.76 -6.26
CA LEU A 42 -6.33 5.07 -6.81
C LEU A 42 -5.58 6.25 -6.16
N SER A 43 -5.12 6.09 -4.93
CA SER A 43 -4.47 7.12 -4.15
C SER A 43 -3.14 6.62 -3.59
N LEU A 44 -2.08 7.40 -3.77
CA LEU A 44 -0.77 7.13 -3.15
C LEU A 44 -0.85 7.10 -1.62
N LYS A 45 -1.87 7.74 -1.03
CA LYS A 45 -2.09 7.75 0.43
C LYS A 45 -2.57 6.41 0.99
N ASP A 46 -2.99 5.50 0.12
CA ASP A 46 -3.43 4.15 0.54
C ASP A 46 -2.23 3.19 0.64
N GLY A 47 -1.08 3.59 0.06
CA GLY A 47 0.15 2.81 -0.01
C GLY A 47 0.00 1.53 -0.85
N GLY A 48 1.09 0.79 -1.04
CA GLY A 48 1.08 -0.45 -1.85
C GLY A 48 1.03 -0.19 -3.35
N VAL A 49 1.66 0.89 -3.80
CA VAL A 49 1.74 1.30 -5.21
C VAL A 49 3.01 0.74 -5.84
N ILE A 50 4.09 0.68 -5.06
CA ILE A 50 5.39 0.21 -5.52
C ILE A 50 5.49 -1.31 -5.35
N ARG A 51 6.06 -1.97 -6.35
CA ARG A 51 6.26 -3.42 -6.35
C ARG A 51 7.35 -3.83 -5.34
N TYR A 52 7.13 -4.94 -4.65
CA TYR A 52 8.15 -5.54 -3.78
C TYR A 52 9.42 -5.88 -4.58
N GLY A 53 10.60 -5.63 -4.01
CA GLY A 53 11.89 -5.81 -4.67
C GLY A 53 12.41 -4.58 -5.42
N VAL A 54 11.65 -3.49 -5.48
CA VAL A 54 12.10 -2.21 -6.06
C VAL A 54 13.03 -1.47 -5.10
N SER A 55 12.77 -1.54 -3.79
CA SER A 55 13.59 -0.92 -2.76
C SER A 55 13.68 -1.85 -1.54
N PRO A 56 14.89 -2.30 -1.15
CA PRO A 56 15.06 -3.13 0.04
C PRO A 56 14.56 -2.45 1.34
N GLU A 57 14.71 -1.13 1.44
CA GLU A 57 14.18 -0.36 2.57
C GLU A 57 12.65 -0.40 2.60
N LEU A 58 12.00 -0.27 1.43
CA LEU A 58 10.54 -0.37 1.35
C LEU A 58 10.04 -1.77 1.72
N ASP A 59 10.76 -2.79 1.25
CA ASP A 59 10.43 -4.19 1.53
C ASP A 59 10.49 -4.48 3.03
N GLU A 60 11.53 -4.00 3.74
CA GLU A 60 11.66 -4.12 5.19
C GLU A 60 10.49 -3.43 5.92
N LEU A 61 10.10 -2.24 5.50
CA LEU A 61 8.96 -1.52 6.09
C LEU A 61 7.64 -2.25 5.89
N VAL A 62 7.43 -2.84 4.70
CA VAL A 62 6.27 -3.69 4.41
C VAL A 62 6.24 -4.92 5.31
N ASP A 63 7.40 -5.55 5.52
CA ASP A 63 7.51 -6.75 6.35
C ASP A 63 7.30 -6.43 7.83
N ILE A 64 7.79 -5.29 8.35
CA ILE A 64 7.46 -4.81 9.71
C ILE A 64 5.94 -4.65 9.87
N GLY A 65 5.26 -4.08 8.87
CA GLY A 65 3.80 -3.93 8.88
C GLY A 65 3.06 -5.28 8.92
N ARG A 66 3.57 -6.29 8.19
CA ARG A 66 3.02 -7.66 8.19
C ARG A 66 3.26 -8.37 9.52
N GLU A 67 4.47 -8.30 10.05
CA GLU A 67 4.83 -8.84 11.36
C GLU A 67 3.98 -8.22 12.46
N GLY A 68 3.78 -6.89 12.40
CA GLY A 68 2.95 -6.14 13.32
C GLY A 68 1.53 -6.71 13.43
N LYS A 69 0.87 -7.01 12.29
CA LYS A 69 -0.46 -7.64 12.31
C LYS A 69 -0.46 -8.99 13.04
N GLY A 70 0.56 -9.81 12.82
CA GLY A 70 0.73 -11.08 13.51
C GLY A 70 0.96 -10.94 15.02
N VAL A 71 1.74 -9.95 15.42
CA VAL A 71 1.97 -9.64 16.84
C VAL A 71 0.69 -9.17 17.51
N ILE A 72 -0.06 -8.26 16.89
CA ILE A 72 -1.32 -7.76 17.44
C ILE A 72 -2.33 -8.88 17.65
N ALA A 73 -2.42 -9.83 16.70
CA ALA A 73 -3.28 -11.01 16.84
C ALA A 73 -2.85 -11.91 18.02
N ARG A 74 -1.54 -12.13 18.20
CA ARG A 74 -1.01 -12.89 19.34
C ARG A 74 -1.29 -12.18 20.66
N LEU A 75 -1.08 -10.86 20.71
CA LEU A 75 -1.34 -10.06 21.91
C LEU A 75 -2.83 -10.11 22.28
N GLU A 76 -3.74 -10.02 21.29
CA GLU A 76 -5.18 -10.18 21.55
C GLU A 76 -5.49 -11.54 22.18
N ALA A 77 -4.90 -12.63 21.69
CA ALA A 77 -5.10 -13.97 22.23
C ALA A 77 -4.54 -14.10 23.65
N THR A 78 -3.33 -13.60 23.89
CA THR A 78 -2.69 -13.60 25.21
C THR A 78 -3.52 -12.82 26.23
N GLU A 79 -4.01 -11.63 25.87
CA GLU A 79 -4.80 -10.81 26.79
C GLU A 79 -6.20 -11.40 27.04
N ARG A 80 -6.82 -12.05 26.04
CA ARG A 80 -8.05 -12.83 26.26
C ARG A 80 -7.83 -13.96 27.27
N GLN A 81 -6.74 -14.70 27.14
CA GLN A 81 -6.42 -15.81 28.04
C GLN A 81 -6.11 -15.31 29.46
N LYS A 82 -5.32 -14.24 29.58
CA LYS A 82 -4.93 -13.65 30.86
C LYS A 82 -6.09 -13.06 31.64
N THR A 83 -7.02 -12.39 30.96
CA THR A 83 -8.15 -11.70 31.59
C THR A 83 -9.41 -12.58 31.70
N GLY A 84 -9.49 -13.66 30.92
CA GLY A 84 -10.70 -14.47 30.76
C GLY A 84 -11.79 -13.79 29.93
N ILE A 85 -11.54 -12.60 29.38
CA ILE A 85 -12.53 -11.82 28.64
C ILE A 85 -12.55 -12.26 27.17
N THR A 86 -13.37 -13.25 26.82
CA THR A 86 -13.49 -13.76 25.44
C THR A 86 -13.91 -12.70 24.42
N SER A 87 -14.65 -11.68 24.85
CA SER A 87 -15.11 -10.58 23.99
C SER A 87 -14.06 -9.50 23.74
N LEU A 88 -12.90 -9.54 24.41
CA LEU A 88 -11.83 -8.55 24.27
C LEU A 88 -11.33 -8.51 22.82
N LYS A 89 -11.17 -7.32 22.25
CA LYS A 89 -10.62 -7.15 20.89
C LYS A 89 -9.56 -6.07 20.86
N ILE A 90 -8.48 -6.30 20.13
CA ILE A 90 -7.54 -5.23 19.78
C ILE A 90 -7.98 -4.65 18.45
N ARG A 91 -8.20 -3.34 18.43
CA ARG A 91 -8.71 -2.60 17.27
C ARG A 91 -7.81 -1.42 17.01
N TYR A 92 -7.82 -0.95 15.77
CA TYR A 92 -7.14 0.28 15.36
C TYR A 92 -8.18 1.31 14.90
N ASN A 93 -7.94 2.58 15.20
CA ASN A 93 -8.56 3.68 14.48
C ASN A 93 -7.55 4.83 14.32
N ARG A 94 -7.79 5.72 13.34
CA ARG A 94 -6.84 6.78 12.96
C ARG A 94 -6.63 7.86 14.03
N VAL A 95 -7.57 8.03 14.98
CA VAL A 95 -7.53 9.12 15.98
C VAL A 95 -6.86 8.67 17.28
N PHE A 96 -7.12 7.44 17.70
CA PHE A 96 -6.68 6.90 18.99
C PHE A 96 -5.64 5.80 18.86
N GLY A 97 -5.29 5.41 17.64
CA GLY A 97 -4.36 4.33 17.35
C GLY A 97 -4.94 2.96 17.69
N TYR A 98 -4.07 2.05 18.13
CA TYR A 98 -4.43 0.73 18.62
C TYR A 98 -4.97 0.83 20.05
N TYR A 99 -5.99 0.02 20.35
CA TYR A 99 -6.58 -0.07 21.68
C TYR A 99 -7.19 -1.44 21.91
N ILE A 100 -7.25 -1.81 23.18
CA ILE A 100 -7.98 -2.97 23.69
C ILE A 100 -9.40 -2.52 23.99
N GLU A 101 -10.40 -3.09 23.33
CA GLU A 101 -11.81 -2.85 23.57
C GLU A 101 -12.41 -3.95 24.43
N VAL A 102 -13.04 -3.55 25.54
CA VAL A 102 -13.70 -4.45 26.50
C VAL A 102 -15.14 -3.99 26.68
N THR A 103 -16.09 -4.92 26.73
CA THR A 103 -17.51 -4.60 26.96
C THR A 103 -17.71 -4.10 28.40
N LYS A 104 -18.69 -3.22 28.63
CA LYS A 104 -18.99 -2.71 29.98
C LYS A 104 -19.19 -3.81 31.02
N ALA A 105 -19.82 -4.92 30.63
CA ALA A 105 -20.05 -6.08 31.50
C ALA A 105 -18.74 -6.68 32.03
N ASN A 106 -17.64 -6.58 31.29
CA ASN A 106 -16.35 -7.21 31.59
C ASN A 106 -15.30 -6.23 32.13
N VAL A 107 -15.64 -4.95 32.31
CA VAL A 107 -14.70 -3.92 32.81
C VAL A 107 -14.11 -4.28 34.18
N HIS A 108 -14.88 -4.93 35.03
CA HIS A 108 -14.44 -5.38 36.36
C HIS A 108 -13.34 -6.47 36.31
N LEU A 109 -13.12 -7.11 35.16
CA LEU A 109 -12.06 -8.10 34.93
C LEU A 109 -10.78 -7.48 34.34
N VAL A 110 -10.80 -6.17 34.05
CA VAL A 110 -9.66 -5.49 33.43
C VAL A 110 -8.55 -5.28 34.47
N PRO A 111 -7.30 -5.70 34.20
CA PRO A 111 -6.19 -5.50 35.12
C PRO A 111 -5.87 -4.01 35.35
N GLU A 112 -5.43 -3.65 36.56
CA GLU A 112 -5.02 -2.27 36.88
C GLU A 112 -3.87 -1.74 36.01
N SER A 113 -3.04 -2.64 35.47
CA SER A 113 -1.96 -2.28 34.54
C SER A 113 -2.45 -1.67 33.22
N TYR A 114 -3.75 -1.78 32.90
CA TYR A 114 -4.32 -1.24 31.68
C TYR A 114 -4.64 0.25 31.86
N LEU A 115 -4.12 1.08 30.96
CA LEU A 115 -4.41 2.51 30.98
C LEU A 115 -5.67 2.79 30.15
N ARG A 116 -6.73 3.28 30.80
CA ARG A 116 -7.98 3.63 30.10
C ARG A 116 -7.78 4.83 29.17
N LYS A 117 -8.24 4.70 27.93
CA LYS A 117 -8.15 5.70 26.86
C LYS A 117 -9.48 6.40 26.59
N GLN A 118 -10.58 5.66 26.59
CA GLN A 118 -11.90 6.19 26.22
C GLN A 118 -13.02 5.33 26.80
N THR A 119 -14.12 5.95 27.20
CA THR A 119 -15.36 5.26 27.59
C THR A 119 -16.43 5.50 26.51
N LEU A 120 -17.07 4.42 26.07
CA LEU A 120 -18.19 4.42 25.13
C LEU A 120 -19.46 3.93 25.84
N VAL A 121 -20.60 4.01 25.13
CA VAL A 121 -21.91 3.61 25.68
C VAL A 121 -21.88 2.16 26.18
N ASN A 122 -21.27 1.24 25.41
CA ASN A 122 -21.29 -0.21 25.65
C ASN A 122 -19.91 -0.83 25.93
N SER A 123 -18.83 -0.05 25.87
CA SER A 123 -17.46 -0.56 25.99
C SER A 123 -16.51 0.49 26.59
N GLU A 124 -15.38 0.01 27.08
CA GLU A 124 -14.23 0.83 27.46
C GLU A 124 -13.00 0.43 26.63
N ARG A 125 -12.16 1.42 26.32
CA ARG A 125 -10.94 1.26 25.54
C ARG A 125 -9.73 1.47 26.44
N TYR A 126 -8.73 0.61 26.28
CA TYR A 126 -7.50 0.61 27.08
C TYR A 126 -6.26 0.48 26.20
N ILE A 127 -5.11 0.76 26.79
CA ILE A 127 -3.78 0.52 26.22
C ILE A 127 -2.90 -0.18 27.26
N THR A 128 -2.02 -1.09 26.81
CA THR A 128 -0.94 -1.65 27.62
C THR A 128 0.41 -1.08 27.17
N PRO A 129 1.44 -1.09 28.01
CA PRO A 129 2.79 -0.69 27.59
C PRO A 129 3.27 -1.44 26.34
N GLU A 130 3.08 -2.76 26.31
CA GLU A 130 3.43 -3.61 25.17
C GLU A 130 2.67 -3.21 23.89
N LEU A 131 1.35 -2.99 23.97
CA LEU A 131 0.57 -2.56 22.80
C LEU A 131 1.03 -1.18 22.30
N LYS A 132 1.42 -0.28 23.20
CA LYS A 132 1.93 1.05 22.85
C LYS A 132 3.28 0.99 22.13
N GLU A 133 4.18 0.11 22.54
CA GLU A 133 5.47 -0.08 21.87
C GLU A 133 5.30 -0.62 20.46
N TRP A 134 4.45 -1.63 20.29
CA TRP A 134 4.13 -2.18 18.97
C TRP A 134 3.40 -1.17 18.09
N GLU A 135 2.47 -0.39 18.64
CA GLU A 135 1.83 0.72 17.95
C GLU A 135 2.87 1.69 17.38
N ALA A 136 3.79 2.17 18.21
CA ALA A 136 4.80 3.13 17.78
C ALA A 136 5.67 2.57 16.64
N ARG A 137 6.07 1.29 16.74
CA ARG A 137 6.84 0.62 15.70
C ARG A 137 6.06 0.45 14.39
N ILE A 138 4.81 0.02 14.47
CA ILE A 138 3.95 -0.22 13.29
C ILE A 138 3.63 1.10 12.59
N LEU A 139 3.22 2.13 13.36
CA LEU A 139 2.85 3.43 12.80
C LEU A 139 4.07 4.15 12.22
N GLY A 140 5.22 4.12 12.90
CA GLY A 140 6.44 4.70 12.35
C GLY A 140 6.91 4.02 11.07
N ALA A 141 6.82 2.68 10.99
CA ALA A 141 7.13 1.96 9.77
C ALA A 141 6.13 2.30 8.64
N ASP A 142 4.84 2.44 8.97
CA ASP A 142 3.82 2.79 7.99
C ASP A 142 3.98 4.24 7.46
N GLU A 143 4.30 5.20 8.32
CA GLU A 143 4.59 6.59 7.91
C GLU A 143 5.81 6.63 6.98
N ARG A 144 6.92 5.99 7.38
CA ARG A 144 8.13 5.92 6.55
C ARG A 144 7.88 5.21 5.22
N ARG A 145 7.05 4.15 5.22
CA ARG A 145 6.64 3.44 4.02
C ARG A 145 5.94 4.38 3.03
N HIS A 146 4.98 5.17 3.50
CA HIS A 146 4.24 6.11 2.65
C HIS A 146 5.14 7.20 2.06
N GLU A 147 6.07 7.75 2.86
CA GLU A 147 7.04 8.73 2.38
C GLU A 147 7.92 8.14 1.26
N LEU A 148 8.48 6.96 1.50
CA LEU A 148 9.37 6.30 0.54
C LEU A 148 8.63 5.87 -0.73
N GLU A 149 7.41 5.36 -0.64
CA GLU A 149 6.60 5.06 -1.83
C GLU A 149 6.31 6.32 -2.65
N TYR A 150 6.03 7.45 -2.00
CA TYR A 150 5.82 8.72 -2.69
C TYR A 150 7.08 9.21 -3.41
N GLU A 151 8.25 9.10 -2.76
CA GLU A 151 9.54 9.42 -3.36
C GLU A 151 9.81 8.56 -4.60
N LEU A 152 9.73 7.23 -4.47
CA LEU A 152 9.96 6.28 -5.56
C LEU A 152 8.99 6.49 -6.73
N PHE A 153 7.72 6.76 -6.42
CA PHE A 153 6.72 7.09 -7.44
C PHE A 153 7.05 8.40 -8.16
N THR A 154 7.50 9.42 -7.43
CA THR A 154 7.88 10.72 -7.99
C THR A 154 9.11 10.60 -8.89
N GLU A 155 10.08 9.78 -8.50
CA GLU A 155 11.23 9.45 -9.34
C GLU A 155 10.83 8.74 -10.63
N LEU A 156 9.96 7.72 -10.54
CA LEU A 156 9.41 7.04 -11.71
C LEU A 156 8.73 8.06 -12.64
N ARG A 157 7.84 8.89 -12.11
CA ARG A 157 7.15 9.93 -12.90
C ARG A 157 8.13 10.84 -13.62
N THR A 158 9.22 11.22 -12.97
CA THR A 158 10.27 12.06 -13.55
C THR A 158 10.99 11.35 -14.70
N ARG A 159 11.32 10.06 -14.55
CA ARG A 159 11.90 9.25 -15.62
C ARG A 159 10.95 9.12 -16.81
N ILE A 160 9.66 8.84 -16.56
CA ILE A 160 8.64 8.72 -17.61
C ILE A 160 8.39 10.05 -18.33
N ALA A 161 8.46 11.18 -17.63
CA ALA A 161 8.31 12.51 -18.25
C ALA A 161 9.34 12.78 -19.36
N ALA A 162 10.54 12.20 -19.27
CA ALA A 162 11.56 12.31 -20.31
C ALA A 162 11.13 11.65 -21.64
N PHE A 163 10.17 10.71 -21.62
CA PHE A 163 9.58 10.09 -22.81
C PHE A 163 8.38 10.87 -23.36
N GLY A 164 8.02 12.01 -22.76
CA GLY A 164 6.78 12.73 -23.05
C GLY A 164 6.57 13.07 -24.52
N GLU A 165 7.60 13.52 -25.23
CA GLU A 165 7.48 13.83 -26.66
C GLU A 165 7.33 12.57 -27.53
N ARG A 166 8.05 11.48 -27.21
CA ARG A 166 7.90 10.17 -27.88
C ARG A 166 6.48 9.62 -27.68
N LEU A 167 5.96 9.68 -26.46
CA LEU A 167 4.60 9.25 -26.12
C LEU A 167 3.51 10.07 -26.84
N LYS A 168 3.67 11.40 -26.90
CA LYS A 168 2.75 12.28 -27.66
C LYS A 168 2.79 11.97 -29.15
N ALA A 169 3.98 11.76 -29.72
CA ALA A 169 4.13 11.41 -31.13
C ALA A 169 3.47 10.06 -31.45
N LEU A 170 3.66 9.06 -30.59
CA LEU A 170 2.97 7.78 -30.69
C LEU A 170 1.45 7.96 -30.63
N ALA A 171 0.93 8.72 -29.66
CA ALA A 171 -0.51 8.96 -29.52
C ALA A 171 -1.11 9.65 -30.76
N ARG A 172 -0.40 10.63 -31.35
CA ARG A 172 -0.83 11.27 -32.61
C ARG A 172 -0.90 10.28 -33.76
N ARG A 173 0.14 9.47 -33.94
CA ARG A 173 0.15 8.43 -34.98
C ARG A 173 -0.99 7.46 -34.80
N LEU A 174 -1.24 7.00 -33.58
CA LEU A 174 -2.35 6.08 -33.28
C LEU A 174 -3.73 6.70 -33.54
N ALA A 175 -3.89 8.02 -33.34
CA ALA A 175 -5.15 8.71 -33.58
C ALA A 175 -5.46 8.93 -35.07
N GLU A 176 -4.43 8.86 -35.92
CA GLU A 176 -4.56 8.98 -37.38
C GLU A 176 -4.83 7.64 -38.07
N LEU A 177 -4.66 6.51 -37.36
CA LEU A 177 -5.01 5.15 -37.80
C LEU A 177 -6.53 4.94 -37.79
#